data_AF-A0A1A8LBQ6-F1
#
_entry.id   AF-A0A1A8LBQ6-F1
#
_cell.length_a   1.000
_cell.length_b   1.000
_cell.length_c   1.000
_cell.angle_alpha   90.00
_cell.angle_beta   90.00
_cell.angle_gamma   90.00
#
_symmetry.space_group_name_H-M   'P 1'
#
loop_
_entity.id
_entity.type
_entity.pdbx_description
1 polymer ?
#
loop_
_entity_poly.entity_id
_entity_poly.type
_entity_poly.pdbx_seq_one_letter_code
_entity_poly.pdbx_strand_id
1 'polypeptide(L)' 'SADMGIDLSEVLRRENKLYGDILQWDFSDTFFNLTLKDVLFWSWFSQHCAQAVFVLKGDDDVLVNTPKLITYLHQQLNK' A
#
# COMPACT_ATOMS: atom_id res chain seq x y z
N SER A 1 -9.98 -5.64 -23.31
CA SER A 1 -10.94 -5.98 -22.25
C SER A 1 -11.15 -4.73 -21.43
N ALA A 2 -12.19 -3.97 -21.78
CA ALA A 2 -12.41 -2.63 -21.27
C ALA A 2 -13.11 -2.74 -19.91
N ASP A 3 -12.41 -2.29 -18.87
CA ASP A 3 -13.02 -2.02 -17.58
C ASP A 3 -14.14 -0.97 -17.77
N MET A 4 -15.32 -1.21 -17.20
CA MET A 4 -16.44 -0.26 -17.29
C MET A 4 -16.08 0.96 -16.43
N GLY A 5 -15.45 1.95 -17.06
CA GLY A 5 -14.91 3.15 -16.43
C GLY A 5 -15.98 4.04 -15.82
N ILE A 6 -16.35 3.74 -14.57
CA ILE A 6 -17.00 4.71 -13.68
C ILE A 6 -15.90 5.66 -13.19
N ASP A 7 -16.09 6.97 -13.38
CA ASP A 7 -15.20 7.95 -12.75
C ASP A 7 -15.47 8.00 -11.24
N LEU A 8 -14.53 7.44 -10.47
CA LEU A 8 -14.56 7.37 -9.01
C LEU A 8 -13.75 8.49 -8.34
N SER A 9 -13.25 9.48 -9.09
CA SER A 9 -12.33 10.50 -8.59
C SER A 9 -12.87 11.28 -7.39
N GLU A 10 -14.15 11.66 -7.41
CA GLU A 10 -14.76 12.39 -6.29
C GLU A 10 -14.97 11.51 -5.05
N VAL A 11 -15.23 10.20 -5.24
CA VAL A 11 -15.35 9.23 -4.15
C VAL A 11 -13.99 9.06 -3.47
N LEU A 12 -12.94 8.82 -4.27
CA LEU A 12 -11.56 8.71 -3.80
C LEU A 12 -11.10 9.98 -3.07
N ARG A 13 -11.42 11.16 -3.60
CA ARG A 13 -11.07 12.43 -2.95
C ARG A 13 -11.72 12.57 -1.57
N ARG A 14 -12.97 12.12 -1.42
CA ARG A 14 -13.69 12.16 -0.13
C ARG A 14 -13.13 11.14 0.87
N GLU A 15 -12.83 9.94 0.41
CA GLU A 15 -12.24 8.87 1.20
C GLU A 15 -10.83 9.26 1.69
N ASN A 16 -9.98 9.77 0.81
CA ASN A 16 -8.68 10.34 1.19
C ASN A 16 -8.80 11.49 2.19
N LYS A 17 -9.81 12.37 2.02
CA LYS A 17 -10.04 13.47 2.96
C LYS A 17 -10.47 12.96 4.35
N LEU A 18 -11.13 11.80 4.42
CA LEU A 18 -11.64 11.24 5.66
C LEU A 18 -10.56 10.45 6.42
N TYR A 19 -9.76 9.64 5.72
CA TYR A 19 -8.81 8.72 6.36
C TYR A 19 -7.34 9.15 6.19
N GLY A 20 -6.99 9.76 5.05
CA GLY A 20 -5.63 10.27 4.79
C GLY A 20 -4.56 9.20 4.64
N ASP A 21 -4.94 7.98 4.29
CA ASP A 21 -4.08 6.79 4.17
C ASP A 21 -3.85 6.36 2.71
N ILE A 22 -4.29 7.15 1.73
CA ILE A 22 -4.07 6.86 0.31
C ILE A 22 -2.76 7.46 -0.21
N LEU A 23 -1.98 6.62 -0.89
CA LEU A 23 -0.93 7.05 -1.80
C LEU A 23 -1.38 6.79 -3.24
N GLN A 24 -1.48 7.85 -4.04
CA GLN A 24 -1.92 7.79 -5.43
C GLN A 24 -0.90 8.44 -6.36
N TRP A 25 -0.57 7.77 -7.45
CA TRP A 25 0.31 8.28 -8.50
C TRP A 25 -0.43 8.28 -9.84
N ASP A 26 0.02 9.13 -10.76
CA ASP A 26 -0.51 9.22 -12.11
C ASP A 26 0.12 8.14 -13.02
N PHE A 27 -0.43 6.93 -12.94
CA PHE A 27 -0.10 5.82 -13.84
C PHE A 27 -1.32 4.91 -14.06
N SER A 28 -1.30 4.13 -15.14
CA SER A 28 -2.36 3.15 -15.39
C SER A 28 -2.17 1.94 -14.48
N ASP A 29 -3.00 1.83 -13.44
CA ASP A 29 -2.98 0.68 -12.53
C ASP A 29 -3.52 -0.56 -13.25
N THR A 30 -2.60 -1.44 -13.63
CA THR A 30 -2.89 -2.69 -14.34
C THR A 30 -1.96 -3.76 -13.81
N PHE A 31 -2.31 -5.03 -14.01
CA PHE A 31 -1.49 -6.16 -13.59
C PHE A 31 -0.02 -6.06 -14.06
N PHE A 32 0.21 -5.60 -15.29
CA PHE A 32 1.56 -5.44 -15.84
C PHE A 32 2.35 -4.28 -15.22
N ASN A 33 1.66 -3.29 -14.64
CA ASN A 33 2.27 -2.11 -14.03
C ASN A 33 2.45 -2.25 -12.50
N LEU A 34 2.18 -3.42 -11.91
CA LEU A 34 2.39 -3.63 -10.47
C LEU A 34 3.86 -3.44 -10.05
N THR A 35 4.82 -3.82 -10.90
CA THR A 35 6.24 -3.52 -10.64
C THR A 35 6.52 -2.01 -10.59
N LEU A 36 5.84 -1.21 -11.43
CA LEU A 36 5.95 0.25 -11.37
C LEU A 36 5.34 0.78 -10.06
N LYS A 37 4.17 0.28 -9.67
CA LYS A 37 3.53 0.60 -8.38
C LYS A 37 4.46 0.34 -7.20
N ASP A 38 5.18 -0.78 -7.23
CA ASP A 38 6.17 -1.15 -6.21
C ASP A 38 7.35 -0.17 -6.15
N VAL A 39 7.92 0.18 -7.30
CA VAL A 39 9.04 1.13 -7.37
C VAL A 39 8.61 2.50 -6.85
N LEU A 40 7.40 2.95 -7.20
CA LEU A 40 6.84 4.22 -6.72
C LEU A 40 6.62 4.19 -5.19
N PHE A 41 6.07 3.10 -4.67
CA PHE A 41 5.92 2.88 -3.23
C PHE A 41 7.28 2.95 -2.52
N TRP A 42 8.30 2.23 -3.00
CA TRP A 42 9.63 2.22 -2.37
C TRP A 42 10.30 3.60 -2.39
N SER A 43 10.16 4.33 -3.50
CA SER A 43 10.66 5.71 -3.61
C SER A 43 10.02 6.62 -2.54
N TRP A 44 8.69 6.56 -2.38
CA TRP A 44 7.98 7.31 -1.34
C TRP A 44 8.36 6.86 0.07
N PHE A 45 8.40 5.55 0.31
CA PHE A 45 8.71 4.97 1.62
C PHE A 45 10.10 5.40 2.10
N SER A 46 11.11 5.36 1.21
CA SER A 46 12.47 5.77 1.54
C SER A 46 12.60 7.23 1.99
N GLN A 47 11.70 8.10 1.53
CA GLN A 47 11.69 9.53 1.84
C GLN A 47 10.85 9.86 3.09
N HIS A 48 9.81 9.07 3.38
CA HIS A 48 8.81 9.41 4.41
C HIS A 48 8.86 8.52 5.65
N CYS A 49 9.45 7.31 5.56
CA CYS A 49 9.39 6.30 6.61
C CYS A 49 10.78 5.84 7.06
N ALA A 50 11.70 6.77 7.32
CA ALA A 50 13.10 6.47 7.66
C ALA A 50 13.30 5.62 8.92
N GLN A 51 12.30 5.51 9.80
CA GLN A 51 12.38 4.79 11.07
C GLN A 51 11.71 3.41 11.05
N ALA A 52 11.01 3.06 9.97
CA ALA A 52 10.32 1.78 9.89
C ALA A 52 11.33 0.63 9.73
N VAL A 53 11.27 -0.35 10.65
CA VAL A 53 12.19 -1.51 10.67
C VAL A 53 11.68 -2.67 9.82
N PHE A 54 10.36 -2.79 9.70
CA PHE A 54 9.71 -3.81 8.89
C PHE A 54 8.65 -3.17 7.99
N VAL A 55 8.46 -3.77 6.83
CA VAL A 55 7.39 -3.44 5.89
C VAL A 55 6.64 -4.72 5.58
N LEU A 56 5.32 -4.69 5.76
CA LEU A 56 4.44 -5.72 5.22
C LEU A 56 3.83 -5.17 3.93
N LYS A 57 4.09 -5.87 2.82
CA LYS A 57 3.41 -5.65 1.55
C LYS A 57 2.52 -6.86 1.27
N GLY A 58 1.26 -6.62 0.95
CA GLY A 58 0.29 -7.63 0.57
C GLY A 58 -0.81 -7.02 -0.30
N ASP A 59 -1.63 -7.89 -0.90
CA ASP A 59 -2.77 -7.49 -1.70
C ASP A 59 -4.00 -7.17 -0.80
N ASP A 60 -5.06 -6.61 -1.38
CA ASP A 60 -6.27 -6.22 -0.66
C ASP A 60 -7.28 -7.37 -0.46
N ASP A 61 -7.01 -8.52 -1.07
CA ASP A 61 -7.84 -9.73 -1.01
C ASP A 61 -7.28 -10.81 -0.05
N VAL A 62 -6.28 -10.47 0.76
CA VAL A 62 -5.69 -11.37 1.78
C VAL A 62 -6.04 -10.96 3.20
N LEU A 63 -6.22 -11.97 4.08
CA LEU A 63 -6.42 -11.74 5.51
C LEU A 63 -5.10 -11.91 6.29
N VAL A 64 -4.71 -10.87 7.02
CA VAL A 64 -3.49 -10.89 7.86
C VAL A 64 -3.86 -11.10 9.33
N ASN A 65 -3.24 -12.08 9.98
CA ASN A 65 -3.29 -12.21 11.44
C ASN A 65 -2.25 -11.28 12.08
N THR A 66 -2.59 -9.99 12.18
CA THR A 66 -1.69 -8.94 12.68
C THR A 66 -1.15 -9.22 14.09
N PRO A 67 -1.94 -9.70 15.08
CA PRO A 67 -1.41 -10.01 16.41
C PRO A 67 -0.27 -11.05 16.39
N LYS A 68 -0.44 -12.12 15.61
CA LYS A 68 0.60 -13.14 15.45
C LYS A 68 1.82 -12.59 14.70
N LEU A 69 1.60 -11.78 13.67
CA LEU A 69 2.69 -11.15 12.92
C LEU A 69 3.55 -10.24 13.83
N ILE A 70 2.92 -9.38 14.62
CA ILE A 70 3.65 -8.50 15.56
C ILE A 70 4.45 -9.31 16.58
N THR A 71 3.88 -10.39 17.11
CA THR A 71 4.60 -11.30 18.03
C THR A 71 5.85 -11.90 17.37
N TYR A 72 5.71 -12.35 16.12
CA TYR A 72 6.83 -12.87 15.33
C TYR A 72 7.91 -11.81 15.08
N LEU A 73 7.54 -10.58 14.69
CA LEU A 73 8.49 -9.50 14.43
C LEU A 73 9.27 -9.09 15.69
N HIS A 74 8.61 -9.00 16.86
CA HIS A 74 9.30 -8.75 18.12
C HIS A 74 10.33 -9.84 18.46
N GLN A 75 10.02 -11.11 18.18
CA GLN A 75 10.98 -12.20 18.37
C GLN A 75 12.19 -12.09 17.43
N GLN A 76 12.05 -11.54 16.23
CA GLN A 76 13.19 -11.32 15.33
C GLN A 76 14.07 -10.15 15.78
N LEU A 77 13.51 -9.11 16.41
CA LEU A 77 14.28 -7.98 16.92
C LEU A 77 15.11 -8.31 18.17
N ASN A 78 14.67 -9.30 18.94
CA ASN A 78 15.33 -9.73 20.17
C ASN A 78 16.38 -10.83 19.94
N LYS A 79 16.65 -11.20 18.68
CA LYS A 79 17.75 -12.08 18.29
C LYS A 79 18.97 -11.26 17.93
#